data_AF-A0A8H4YRM9-F1
#
_entry.id   AF-A0A8H4YRM9-F1
#
_cell.length_a   1.000
_cell.length_b   1.000
_cell.length_c   1.000
_cell.angle_alpha   90.00
_cell.angle_beta   90.00
_cell.angle_gamma   90.00
#
_symmetry.space_group_name_H-M   'P 1'
#
loop_
_entity.id
_entity.type
_entity.pdbx_description
1 polymer ?
#
loop_
_entity_poly.entity_id
_entity_poly.type
_entity_poly.pdbx_seq_one_letter_code
_entity_poly.pdbx_strand_id
1 'polypeptide(L)'
;MYIYQGKLNWYNYAVGETFTIIFPKGVVRANDPVYIFTQWTKDASGVEKSKFFQTILVQDLKQLPKSTDVTFTLSGAWYNYAITTEQNYSKIKVEMTNQPVQTLPRVLDPMPFPKTILETLTHGVAFIEQAGYLTAQAQNRFAALDADFHKQTVLVETLKKDKQNLEGQITSLTGERNHARSEVDELNKHIKENNAAHQKKVDELLHAIKALENHDLKDHGDMNKLKEDISELHRKNMILNEKLTNAQIEKKRLDSQIKTLREQVAALESKRVALQNELNTQKAQNVSLRSEVLTLKRKLSESYDANGQLQKKFAASESELRDTKAKLTTALQRANKAEQDLKTTTEQRDQWKKDFNNTDGFYQKEKLKSQKLHNDYETAYHQVEDYQNTVEEWQRVARNKNIKGPEITKIDDKFMEIRNRV
;
A
#
# COMPACT_ATOMS: atom_id res chain seq x y z
N MET A 1 14.24 -97.78 -18.04
CA MET A 1 15.44 -98.53 -18.43
C MET A 1 15.92 -99.15 -17.15
N TYR A 2 16.10 -100.47 -17.13
CA TYR A 2 16.50 -101.18 -15.92
C TYR A 2 17.95 -101.63 -16.07
N ILE A 3 18.77 -101.35 -15.06
CA ILE A 3 20.18 -101.74 -15.01
C ILE A 3 20.34 -102.60 -13.76
N TYR A 4 20.78 -103.83 -13.95
CA TYR A 4 21.05 -104.75 -12.86
C TYR A 4 22.55 -105.02 -12.81
N GLN A 5 23.09 -105.03 -11.59
CA GLN A 5 24.48 -105.36 -11.34
C GLN A 5 24.56 -106.45 -10.27
N GLY A 6 25.36 -107.47 -10.53
CA GLY A 6 25.56 -108.62 -9.66
C GLY A 6 26.96 -109.21 -9.81
N LYS A 7 27.11 -110.44 -9.32
CA LYS A 7 28.36 -111.20 -9.38
C LYS A 7 28.16 -112.47 -10.23
N LEU A 8 29.05 -112.70 -11.20
CA LEU A 8 29.11 -113.92 -12.00
C LEU A 8 30.06 -114.91 -11.34
N ASN A 9 29.56 -116.12 -11.12
CA ASN A 9 30.35 -117.29 -10.78
C ASN A 9 30.11 -118.35 -11.85
N TRP A 10 31.13 -118.65 -12.65
CA TRP A 10 31.09 -119.66 -13.71
C TRP A 10 32.37 -120.50 -13.68
N TYR A 11 32.26 -121.65 -13.00
CA TYR A 11 33.38 -122.56 -12.74
C TYR A 11 34.63 -121.78 -12.24
N ASN A 12 35.80 -122.10 -12.77
CA ASN A 12 37.05 -121.38 -12.55
C ASN A 12 37.27 -120.21 -13.52
N TYR A 13 36.40 -120.02 -14.52
CA TYR A 13 36.55 -118.98 -15.54
C TYR A 13 36.10 -117.60 -15.05
N ALA A 14 35.07 -117.54 -14.20
CA ALA A 14 34.65 -116.33 -13.50
C ALA A 14 34.37 -116.65 -12.03
N VAL A 15 35.12 -116.01 -11.13
CA VAL A 15 34.96 -116.15 -9.67
C VAL A 15 34.73 -114.75 -9.08
N GLY A 16 33.47 -114.45 -8.74
CA GLY A 16 33.08 -113.16 -8.16
C GLY A 16 33.21 -111.96 -9.09
N GLU A 17 33.17 -112.17 -10.41
CA GLU A 17 33.34 -111.11 -11.40
C GLU A 17 32.08 -110.24 -11.51
N THR A 18 32.24 -108.97 -11.87
CA THR A 18 31.08 -108.08 -12.04
C THR A 18 30.27 -108.48 -13.27
N PHE A 19 28.96 -108.63 -13.07
CA PHE A 19 28.00 -108.90 -14.14
C PHE A 19 26.97 -107.79 -14.19
N THR A 20 26.83 -107.17 -15.36
CA THR A 20 25.87 -106.09 -15.59
C THR A 20 24.99 -106.45 -16.77
N ILE A 21 23.68 -106.31 -16.60
CA ILE A 21 22.69 -106.52 -17.65
C ILE A 21 21.73 -105.35 -17.71
N ILE A 22 21.45 -104.89 -18.92
CA ILE A 22 20.67 -103.69 -19.18
C ILE A 22 19.48 -104.04 -20.06
N PHE A 23 18.28 -103.76 -19.57
CA PHE A 23 17.03 -103.89 -20.30
C PHE A 23 16.61 -102.54 -20.90
N PRO A 24 15.87 -102.54 -22.02
CA PRO A 24 15.35 -101.31 -22.62
C PRO A 24 14.38 -100.57 -21.68
N LYS A 25 13.92 -99.40 -22.10
CA LYS A 25 13.00 -98.60 -21.29
C LYS A 25 11.60 -99.23 -21.29
N GLY A 26 11.18 -99.73 -20.12
CA GLY A 26 9.82 -100.23 -19.88
C GLY A 26 9.82 -101.74 -19.64
N VAL A 27 8.63 -102.35 -19.77
CA VAL A 27 8.45 -103.81 -19.73
C VAL A 27 9.14 -104.43 -20.94
N VAL A 28 9.89 -105.51 -20.72
CA VAL A 28 10.62 -106.22 -21.78
C VAL A 28 9.64 -106.87 -22.76
N ARG A 29 9.89 -106.72 -24.07
CA ARG A 29 9.12 -107.32 -25.16
C ARG A 29 9.97 -108.32 -25.96
N ALA A 30 9.31 -109.22 -26.68
CA ALA A 30 10.00 -110.11 -27.62
C ALA A 30 10.77 -109.28 -28.66
N ASN A 31 11.97 -109.72 -29.04
CA ASN A 31 12.92 -109.01 -29.92
C ASN A 31 13.49 -107.69 -29.39
N ASP A 32 13.25 -107.35 -28.12
CA ASP A 32 13.95 -106.22 -27.51
C ASP A 32 15.46 -106.53 -27.35
N PRO A 33 16.36 -105.55 -27.58
CA PRO A 33 17.79 -105.73 -27.36
C PRO A 33 18.14 -105.63 -25.87
N VAL A 34 18.82 -106.65 -25.37
CA VAL A 34 19.40 -106.69 -24.02
C VAL A 34 20.93 -106.64 -24.12
N TYR A 35 21.56 -105.82 -23.29
CA TYR A 35 23.01 -105.67 -23.26
C TYR A 35 23.59 -106.36 -22.03
N ILE A 36 24.55 -107.26 -22.25
CA ILE A 36 25.27 -107.98 -21.20
C ILE A 36 26.72 -107.53 -21.20
N PHE A 37 27.22 -107.15 -20.02
CA PHE A 37 28.61 -106.77 -19.78
C PHE A 37 29.16 -107.58 -18.62
N THR A 38 30.26 -108.28 -18.84
CA THR A 38 31.00 -108.93 -17.77
C THR A 38 32.47 -109.04 -18.14
N GLN A 39 33.25 -109.67 -17.27
CA GLN A 39 34.63 -110.01 -17.52
C GLN A 39 34.90 -111.40 -16.94
N TRP A 40 35.84 -112.11 -17.54
CA TRP A 40 36.34 -113.37 -17.02
C TRP A 40 37.42 -113.12 -15.97
N THR A 41 37.52 -113.96 -14.95
CA THR A 41 38.71 -114.02 -14.10
C THR A 41 39.89 -114.48 -14.95
N LYS A 42 39.66 -115.54 -15.74
CA LYS A 42 40.58 -116.08 -16.74
C LYS A 42 39.76 -116.76 -17.82
N ASP A 43 39.91 -116.38 -19.08
CA ASP A 43 39.14 -116.99 -20.18
C ASP A 43 39.72 -118.35 -20.64
N ALA A 44 39.05 -119.00 -21.60
CA ALA A 44 39.47 -120.30 -22.14
C ALA A 44 40.84 -120.26 -22.86
N SER A 45 41.32 -119.07 -23.24
CA SER A 45 42.66 -118.86 -23.83
C SER A 45 43.72 -118.53 -22.77
N GLY A 46 43.32 -118.47 -21.49
CA GLY A 46 44.19 -118.16 -20.36
C GLY A 46 44.40 -116.67 -20.10
N VAL A 47 43.65 -115.78 -20.76
CA VAL A 47 43.76 -114.33 -20.58
C VAL A 47 43.00 -113.89 -19.33
N GLU A 48 43.69 -113.24 -18.41
CA GLU A 48 43.09 -112.70 -17.19
C GLU A 48 42.30 -111.42 -17.47
N LYS A 49 41.17 -111.23 -16.76
CA LYS A 49 40.33 -110.03 -16.85
C LYS A 49 39.85 -109.70 -18.28
N SER A 50 39.70 -110.73 -19.11
CA SER A 50 39.18 -110.63 -20.47
C SER A 50 37.73 -110.14 -20.45
N LYS A 51 37.45 -109.05 -21.18
CA LYS A 51 36.13 -108.40 -21.17
C LYS A 51 35.20 -109.10 -22.15
N PHE A 52 33.96 -109.36 -21.71
CA PHE A 52 32.92 -109.96 -22.54
C PHE A 52 31.71 -109.02 -22.61
N PHE A 53 31.29 -108.73 -23.83
CA PHE A 53 30.11 -107.93 -24.11
C PHE A 53 29.29 -108.59 -25.20
N GLN A 54 27.96 -108.61 -25.03
CA GLN A 54 27.05 -109.06 -26.07
C GLN A 54 25.75 -108.26 -26.05
N THR A 55 25.22 -107.97 -27.23
CA THR A 55 23.81 -107.59 -27.42
C THR A 55 23.04 -108.81 -27.90
N ILE A 56 21.99 -109.19 -27.18
CA ILE A 56 21.17 -110.37 -27.48
C ILE A 56 19.70 -109.95 -27.51
N LEU A 57 18.94 -110.50 -28.46
CA LEU A 57 17.51 -110.26 -28.56
C LEU A 57 16.73 -111.19 -27.63
N VAL A 58 15.67 -110.67 -27.02
CA VAL A 58 14.77 -111.43 -26.13
C VAL A 58 13.99 -112.48 -26.92
N GLN A 59 14.08 -113.73 -26.46
CA GLN A 59 13.39 -114.90 -27.01
C GLN A 59 12.54 -115.59 -25.93
N ASP A 60 11.57 -116.41 -26.33
CA ASP A 60 10.71 -117.23 -25.45
C ASP A 60 10.07 -116.50 -24.25
N LEU A 61 9.69 -115.24 -24.41
CA LEU A 61 9.09 -114.41 -23.35
C LEU A 61 7.74 -114.98 -22.87
N LYS A 62 7.62 -115.20 -21.57
CA LYS A 62 6.42 -115.70 -20.88
C LYS A 62 6.15 -114.91 -19.60
N GLN A 63 4.90 -114.56 -19.36
CA GLN A 63 4.47 -113.94 -18.10
C GLN A 63 4.27 -115.00 -17.01
N LEU A 64 4.73 -114.73 -15.78
CA LEU A 64 4.48 -115.63 -14.65
C LEU A 64 3.03 -115.50 -14.13
N PRO A 65 2.37 -116.61 -13.76
CA PRO A 65 1.00 -116.57 -13.25
C PRO A 65 0.85 -115.67 -12.01
N LYS A 66 -0.16 -114.79 -12.01
CA LYS A 66 -0.51 -113.88 -10.90
C LYS A 66 0.60 -112.88 -10.50
N SER A 67 1.54 -112.57 -11.39
CA SER A 67 2.57 -111.53 -11.21
C SER A 67 2.70 -110.62 -12.45
N THR A 68 3.32 -109.45 -12.28
CA THR A 68 3.83 -108.63 -13.40
C THR A 68 5.21 -109.09 -13.88
N ASP A 69 5.79 -110.09 -13.22
CA ASP A 69 7.08 -110.66 -13.56
C ASP A 69 7.04 -111.55 -14.80
N VAL A 70 8.16 -111.58 -15.53
CA VAL A 70 8.34 -112.31 -16.79
C VAL A 70 9.57 -113.22 -16.73
N THR A 71 9.54 -114.29 -17.51
CA THR A 71 10.70 -115.14 -17.80
C THR A 71 10.95 -115.17 -19.31
N PHE A 72 12.23 -115.16 -19.71
CA PHE A 72 12.64 -115.18 -21.11
C PHE A 72 14.06 -115.73 -21.26
N THR A 73 14.41 -116.07 -22.50
CA THR A 73 15.73 -116.59 -22.87
C THR A 73 16.50 -115.55 -23.69
N LEU A 74 17.81 -115.55 -23.53
CA LEU A 74 18.76 -114.79 -24.34
C LEU A 74 19.76 -115.79 -24.91
N SER A 75 19.63 -116.10 -26.20
CA SER A 75 20.55 -117.01 -26.87
C SER A 75 21.77 -116.28 -27.42
N GLY A 76 22.86 -116.35 -26.65
CA GLY A 76 24.15 -115.79 -27.01
C GLY A 76 24.94 -116.70 -27.95
N ALA A 77 26.12 -116.20 -28.36
CA ALA A 77 26.96 -116.88 -29.35
C ALA A 77 27.60 -118.17 -28.77
N TRP A 78 27.86 -118.19 -27.46
CA TRP A 78 28.45 -119.34 -26.77
C TRP A 78 27.61 -119.83 -25.58
N TYR A 79 26.85 -118.92 -24.96
CA TYR A 79 26.05 -119.20 -23.77
C TYR A 79 24.60 -118.75 -23.96
N ASN A 80 23.68 -119.51 -23.39
CA ASN A 80 22.27 -119.12 -23.25
C ASN A 80 22.05 -118.61 -21.83
N TYR A 81 21.29 -117.53 -21.69
CA TYR A 81 20.88 -116.99 -20.39
C TYR A 81 19.36 -117.12 -20.21
N ALA A 82 18.92 -117.78 -19.15
CA ALA A 82 17.54 -117.76 -18.71
C ALA A 82 17.37 -116.66 -17.65
N ILE A 83 16.43 -115.75 -17.91
CA ILE A 83 16.16 -114.59 -17.06
C ILE A 83 14.77 -114.71 -16.48
N THR A 84 14.64 -114.42 -15.19
CA THR A 84 13.35 -114.28 -14.51
C THR A 84 13.36 -112.99 -13.69
N THR A 85 12.41 -112.09 -13.94
CA THR A 85 12.24 -110.89 -13.10
C THR A 85 11.57 -111.27 -11.79
N GLU A 86 11.90 -110.56 -10.72
CA GLU A 86 11.32 -110.74 -9.39
C GLU A 86 10.89 -109.38 -8.83
N GLN A 87 9.83 -109.38 -8.02
CA GLN A 87 9.41 -108.21 -7.25
C GLN A 87 9.12 -106.99 -8.14
N ASN A 88 8.37 -107.18 -9.22
CA ASN A 88 8.03 -106.12 -10.18
C ASN A 88 9.29 -105.43 -10.74
N TYR A 89 10.22 -106.22 -11.28
CA TYR A 89 11.49 -105.75 -11.86
C TYR A 89 12.48 -105.10 -10.86
N SER A 90 12.25 -105.14 -9.54
CA SER A 90 13.26 -104.64 -8.59
C SER A 90 14.50 -105.53 -8.52
N LYS A 91 14.35 -106.81 -8.87
CA LYS A 91 15.42 -107.81 -8.89
C LYS A 91 15.25 -108.77 -10.07
N ILE A 92 16.33 -109.43 -10.45
CA ILE A 92 16.30 -110.50 -11.45
C ILE A 92 17.09 -111.71 -10.97
N LYS A 93 16.70 -112.88 -11.48
CA LYS A 93 17.47 -114.11 -11.43
C LYS A 93 18.00 -114.42 -12.83
N VAL A 94 19.27 -114.79 -12.93
CA VAL A 94 19.97 -115.08 -14.19
C VAL A 94 20.66 -116.43 -14.08
N GLU A 95 20.38 -117.34 -15.01
CA GLU A 95 21.02 -118.66 -15.12
C GLU A 95 21.71 -118.79 -16.49
N MET A 96 22.98 -119.19 -16.52
CA MET A 96 23.79 -119.31 -17.73
C MET A 96 24.04 -120.79 -18.09
N THR A 97 23.96 -121.16 -19.38
CA THR A 97 24.15 -122.55 -19.90
C THR A 97 24.91 -122.56 -21.23
N ASN A 98 25.51 -123.70 -21.62
CA ASN A 98 26.22 -123.89 -22.91
C ASN A 98 25.26 -124.31 -24.06
N GLN A 99 25.64 -124.07 -25.33
CA GLN A 99 24.89 -124.54 -26.53
C GLN A 99 25.13 -126.05 -26.83
N PRO A 100 24.09 -126.84 -27.21
CA PRO A 100 24.25 -128.24 -27.63
C PRO A 100 24.61 -128.37 -29.14
N VAL A 101 25.62 -129.18 -29.49
CA VAL A 101 26.02 -129.51 -30.87
C VAL A 101 25.44 -130.87 -31.28
N GLN A 102 24.71 -130.95 -32.40
CA GLN A 102 24.25 -132.21 -33.01
C GLN A 102 25.13 -132.60 -34.21
N THR A 103 25.61 -133.85 -34.27
CA THR A 103 26.22 -134.44 -35.47
C THR A 103 25.62 -135.82 -35.76
N LEU A 104 25.24 -136.08 -37.02
CA LEU A 104 24.64 -137.35 -37.49
C LEU A 104 25.71 -138.45 -37.73
N PRO A 105 25.38 -139.74 -37.50
CA PRO A 105 26.30 -140.87 -37.62
C PRO A 105 26.54 -141.29 -39.09
N ARG A 106 27.80 -141.62 -39.44
CA ARG A 106 28.18 -142.20 -40.74
C ARG A 106 28.08 -143.73 -40.67
N VAL A 107 27.35 -144.34 -41.60
CA VAL A 107 27.36 -145.79 -41.83
C VAL A 107 28.69 -146.14 -42.53
N LEU A 108 29.50 -146.98 -41.89
CA LEU A 108 30.87 -147.35 -42.29
C LEU A 108 30.94 -148.73 -42.98
N ASP A 109 29.79 -149.36 -43.26
CA ASP A 109 29.78 -150.70 -43.83
C ASP A 109 29.97 -150.67 -45.35
N PRO A 110 30.97 -151.41 -45.89
CA PRO A 110 31.15 -151.56 -47.33
C PRO A 110 29.99 -152.35 -47.96
N MET A 111 29.39 -151.81 -49.03
CA MET A 111 28.29 -152.44 -49.78
C MET A 111 28.69 -153.84 -50.29
N PRO A 112 27.95 -154.91 -49.94
CA PRO A 112 28.18 -156.22 -50.52
C PRO A 112 27.79 -156.21 -51.99
N PHE A 113 28.71 -156.62 -52.88
CA PHE A 113 28.36 -156.87 -54.28
C PHE A 113 27.29 -157.98 -54.34
N PRO A 114 26.13 -157.72 -54.95
CA PRO A 114 25.02 -158.65 -54.97
C PRO A 114 25.40 -159.94 -55.71
N LYS A 115 25.24 -161.10 -55.05
CA LYS A 115 25.67 -162.42 -55.57
C LYS A 115 24.57 -163.11 -56.38
N THR A 116 23.36 -162.57 -56.36
CA THR A 116 22.20 -163.11 -57.08
C THR A 116 21.54 -162.05 -57.96
N ILE A 117 20.84 -162.49 -59.01
CA ILE A 117 20.07 -161.60 -59.89
C ILE A 117 19.03 -160.80 -59.08
N LEU A 118 18.44 -161.42 -58.05
CA LEU A 118 17.47 -160.76 -57.18
C LEU A 118 18.11 -159.63 -56.37
N GLU A 119 19.29 -159.85 -55.76
CA GLU A 119 20.01 -158.78 -55.06
C GLU A 119 20.52 -157.69 -56.01
N THR A 120 20.85 -158.04 -57.26
CA THR A 120 21.26 -157.06 -58.29
C THR A 120 20.08 -156.17 -58.67
N LEU A 121 18.88 -156.73 -58.76
CA LEU A 121 17.65 -155.96 -58.95
C LEU A 121 17.35 -155.09 -57.72
N THR A 122 17.51 -155.59 -56.49
CA THR A 122 17.30 -154.80 -55.26
C THR A 122 18.29 -153.64 -55.12
N HIS A 123 19.59 -153.87 -55.39
CA HIS A 123 20.60 -152.80 -55.40
C HIS A 123 20.38 -151.82 -56.56
N GLY A 124 19.98 -152.31 -57.74
CA GLY A 124 19.62 -151.46 -58.86
C GLY A 124 18.45 -150.54 -58.52
N VAL A 125 17.41 -151.06 -57.86
CA VAL A 125 16.28 -150.27 -57.35
C VAL A 125 16.74 -149.25 -56.30
N ALA A 126 17.55 -149.65 -55.32
CA ALA A 126 18.06 -148.73 -54.29
C ALA A 126 18.95 -147.61 -54.88
N PHE A 127 19.76 -147.91 -55.90
CA PHE A 127 20.59 -146.91 -56.58
C PHE A 127 19.74 -145.96 -57.44
N ILE A 128 18.69 -146.47 -58.10
CA ILE A 128 17.71 -145.65 -58.82
C ILE A 128 16.93 -144.76 -57.85
N GLU A 129 16.54 -145.27 -56.67
CA GLU A 129 15.89 -144.50 -55.61
C GLU A 129 16.82 -143.41 -55.04
N GLN A 130 18.09 -143.73 -54.76
CA GLN A 130 19.07 -142.77 -54.27
C GLN A 130 19.39 -141.69 -55.32
N ALA A 131 19.52 -142.07 -56.59
CA ALA A 131 19.70 -141.14 -57.71
C ALA A 131 18.44 -140.27 -57.90
N GLY A 132 17.25 -140.84 -57.76
CA GLY A 132 15.98 -140.11 -57.77
C GLY A 132 15.87 -139.11 -56.61
N TYR A 133 16.26 -139.51 -55.40
CA TYR A 133 16.30 -138.63 -54.23
C TYR A 133 17.30 -137.48 -54.40
N LEU A 134 18.51 -137.76 -54.89
CA LEU A 134 19.51 -136.73 -55.18
C LEU A 134 19.06 -135.77 -56.29
N THR A 135 18.39 -136.28 -57.32
CA THR A 135 17.83 -135.46 -58.40
C THR A 135 16.71 -134.56 -57.87
N ALA A 136 15.80 -135.09 -57.06
CA ALA A 136 14.75 -134.30 -56.42
C ALA A 136 15.33 -133.25 -55.45
N GLN A 137 16.38 -133.60 -54.70
CA GLN A 137 17.07 -132.65 -53.82
C GLN A 137 17.77 -131.54 -54.60
N ALA A 138 18.45 -131.87 -55.70
CA ALA A 138 19.11 -130.90 -56.58
C ALA A 138 18.09 -129.96 -57.23
N GLN A 139 16.96 -130.49 -57.72
CA GLN A 139 15.88 -129.69 -58.30
C GLN A 139 15.23 -128.77 -57.26
N ASN A 140 14.97 -129.27 -56.04
CA ASN A 140 14.43 -128.46 -54.95
C ASN A 140 15.42 -127.36 -54.52
N ARG A 141 16.72 -127.66 -54.46
CA ARG A 141 17.75 -126.65 -54.16
C ARG A 141 17.87 -125.60 -55.26
N PHE A 142 17.81 -126.02 -56.53
CA PHE A 142 17.85 -125.08 -57.67
C PHE A 142 16.61 -124.17 -57.68
N ALA A 143 15.41 -124.72 -57.48
CA ALA A 143 14.18 -123.94 -57.39
C ALA A 143 14.20 -122.97 -56.21
N ALA A 144 14.72 -123.38 -55.06
CA ALA A 144 14.88 -122.50 -53.90
C ALA A 144 15.89 -121.36 -54.18
N LEU A 145 17.00 -121.66 -54.85
CA LEU A 145 18.01 -120.66 -55.22
C LEU A 145 17.50 -119.67 -56.27
N ASP A 146 16.77 -120.15 -57.28
CA ASP A 146 16.14 -119.33 -58.32
C ASP A 146 15.09 -118.38 -57.71
N ALA A 147 14.25 -118.90 -56.81
CA ALA A 147 13.29 -118.09 -56.06
C ALA A 147 14.00 -117.03 -55.18
N ASP A 148 15.15 -117.36 -54.58
CA ASP A 148 15.94 -116.40 -53.81
C ASP A 148 16.59 -115.34 -54.71
N PHE A 149 17.13 -115.73 -55.87
CA PHE A 149 17.72 -114.83 -56.85
C PHE A 149 16.68 -113.84 -57.40
N HIS A 150 15.46 -114.31 -57.67
CA HIS A 150 14.35 -113.44 -58.04
C HIS A 150 13.98 -112.45 -56.92
N LYS A 151 13.93 -112.89 -55.66
CA LYS A 151 13.69 -111.98 -54.51
C LYS A 151 14.80 -110.93 -54.39
N GLN A 152 16.05 -111.33 -54.53
CA GLN A 152 17.19 -110.40 -54.50
C GLN A 152 17.13 -109.40 -55.65
N THR A 153 16.74 -109.83 -56.85
CA THR A 153 16.58 -108.93 -58.01
C THR A 153 15.51 -107.87 -57.77
N VAL A 154 14.34 -108.27 -57.25
CA VAL A 154 13.25 -107.33 -56.89
C VAL A 154 13.69 -106.36 -55.80
N LEU A 155 14.44 -106.84 -54.80
CA LEU A 155 15.00 -105.99 -53.75
C LEU A 155 15.97 -104.95 -54.33
N VAL A 156 16.86 -105.34 -55.24
CA VAL A 156 17.82 -104.43 -55.88
C VAL A 156 17.11 -103.34 -56.69
N GLU A 157 16.10 -103.68 -57.48
CA GLU A 157 15.33 -102.68 -58.24
C GLU A 157 14.54 -101.74 -57.32
N THR A 158 14.00 -102.25 -56.21
CA THR A 158 13.34 -101.42 -55.20
C THR A 158 14.33 -100.43 -54.57
N LEU A 159 15.49 -100.92 -54.12
CA LEU A 159 16.54 -100.08 -53.53
C LEU A 159 17.07 -99.04 -54.51
N LYS A 160 17.14 -99.36 -55.80
CA LYS A 160 17.54 -98.42 -56.86
C LYS A 160 16.53 -97.28 -57.02
N LYS A 161 15.23 -97.60 -56.99
CA LYS A 161 14.16 -96.60 -57.02
C LYS A 161 14.17 -95.72 -55.77
N ASP A 162 14.37 -96.32 -54.59
CA ASP A 162 14.48 -95.57 -53.34
C ASP A 162 15.69 -94.63 -53.36
N LYS A 163 16.84 -95.09 -53.86
CA LYS A 163 18.03 -94.25 -54.06
C LYS A 163 17.74 -93.05 -54.95
N GLN A 164 17.08 -93.23 -56.10
CA GLN A 164 16.72 -92.12 -56.98
C GLN A 164 15.77 -91.13 -56.32
N ASN A 165 14.81 -91.61 -55.53
CA ASN A 165 13.89 -90.75 -54.78
C ASN A 165 14.64 -89.94 -53.70
N LEU A 166 15.54 -90.58 -52.96
CA LEU A 166 16.38 -89.91 -51.97
C LEU A 166 17.30 -88.87 -52.60
N GLU A 167 17.90 -89.15 -53.76
CA GLU A 167 18.71 -88.17 -54.51
C GLU A 167 17.88 -86.95 -54.95
N GLY A 168 16.63 -87.16 -55.37
CA GLY A 168 15.69 -86.09 -55.66
C GLY A 168 15.36 -85.22 -54.43
N GLN A 169 15.08 -85.87 -53.30
CA GLN A 169 14.84 -85.16 -52.02
C GLN A 169 16.06 -84.36 -51.56
N ILE A 170 17.26 -84.93 -51.67
CA ILE A 170 18.52 -84.24 -51.34
C ILE A 170 18.68 -82.98 -52.19
N THR A 171 18.35 -83.06 -53.49
CA THR A 171 18.45 -81.91 -54.40
C THR A 171 17.45 -80.82 -54.03
N SER A 172 16.19 -81.18 -53.75
CA SER A 172 15.15 -80.23 -53.31
C SER A 172 15.53 -79.53 -52.01
N LEU A 173 15.89 -80.31 -50.98
CA LEU A 173 16.29 -79.77 -49.67
C LEU A 173 17.55 -78.91 -49.76
N THR A 174 18.48 -79.23 -50.67
CA THR A 174 19.66 -78.40 -50.93
C THR A 174 19.27 -77.05 -51.52
N GLY A 175 18.32 -77.03 -52.47
CA GLY A 175 17.76 -75.81 -53.03
C GLY A 175 17.07 -74.95 -51.97
N GLU A 176 16.17 -75.53 -51.19
CA GLU A 176 15.46 -74.87 -50.08
C GLU A 176 16.42 -74.28 -49.05
N ARG A 177 17.43 -75.05 -48.62
CA ARG A 177 18.45 -74.59 -47.68
C ARG A 177 19.25 -73.41 -48.24
N ASN A 178 19.61 -73.44 -49.52
CA ASN A 178 20.36 -72.35 -50.15
C ASN A 178 19.50 -71.08 -50.26
N HIS A 179 18.20 -71.23 -50.58
CA HIS A 179 17.26 -70.10 -50.59
C HIS A 179 17.10 -69.49 -49.21
N ALA A 180 16.82 -70.31 -48.18
CA ALA A 180 16.71 -69.86 -46.80
C ALA A 180 17.99 -69.17 -46.30
N ARG A 181 19.17 -69.67 -46.72
CA ARG A 181 20.45 -69.01 -46.40
C ARG A 181 20.55 -67.62 -47.03
N SER A 182 20.13 -67.47 -48.29
CA SER A 182 20.11 -66.16 -48.95
C SER A 182 19.16 -65.18 -48.25
N GLU A 183 17.99 -65.64 -47.82
CA GLU A 183 17.05 -64.81 -47.04
C GLU A 183 17.63 -64.38 -45.70
N VAL A 184 18.32 -65.30 -45.00
CA VAL A 184 19.02 -64.99 -43.74
C VAL A 184 20.11 -63.94 -43.96
N ASP A 185 20.87 -64.03 -45.05
CA ASP A 185 21.93 -63.06 -45.36
C ASP A 185 21.36 -61.65 -45.65
N GLU A 186 20.25 -61.56 -46.39
CA GLU A 186 19.55 -60.28 -46.62
C GLU A 186 18.93 -59.71 -45.34
N LEU A 187 18.28 -60.54 -44.52
CA LEU A 187 17.75 -60.11 -43.23
C LEU A 187 18.86 -59.59 -42.30
N ASN A 188 20.02 -60.26 -42.27
CA ASN A 188 21.17 -59.81 -41.50
C ASN A 188 21.71 -58.46 -41.99
N LYS A 189 21.70 -58.22 -43.31
CA LYS A 189 22.07 -56.94 -43.88
C LYS A 189 21.09 -55.84 -43.47
N HIS A 190 19.79 -56.08 -43.59
CA HIS A 190 18.76 -55.14 -43.16
C HIS A 190 18.82 -54.83 -41.66
N ILE A 191 19.08 -55.83 -40.81
CA ILE A 191 19.27 -55.61 -39.37
C ILE A 191 20.47 -54.69 -39.10
N LYS A 192 21.60 -54.89 -39.79
CA LYS A 192 22.79 -54.04 -39.63
C LYS A 192 22.52 -52.60 -40.07
N GLU A 193 21.90 -52.43 -41.23
CA GLU A 193 21.55 -51.10 -41.78
C GLU A 193 20.57 -50.37 -40.85
N ASN A 194 19.53 -51.06 -40.39
CA ASN A 194 18.52 -50.48 -39.51
C ASN A 194 19.09 -50.13 -38.13
N ASN A 195 19.95 -50.99 -37.58
CA ASN A 195 20.65 -50.69 -36.32
C ASN A 195 21.57 -49.48 -36.44
N ALA A 196 22.30 -49.33 -37.56
CA ALA A 196 23.13 -48.16 -37.80
C ALA A 196 22.28 -46.88 -37.93
N ALA A 197 21.14 -46.95 -38.63
CA ALA A 197 20.21 -45.83 -38.75
C ALA A 197 19.61 -45.42 -37.39
N HIS A 198 19.19 -46.40 -36.58
CA HIS A 198 18.69 -46.16 -35.23
C HIS A 198 19.76 -45.55 -34.33
N GLN A 199 21.00 -46.05 -34.37
CA GLN A 199 22.09 -45.49 -33.57
C GLN A 199 22.33 -44.03 -33.93
N LYS A 200 22.37 -43.70 -35.23
CA LYS A 200 22.49 -42.31 -35.68
C LYS A 200 21.35 -41.44 -35.15
N LYS A 201 20.12 -41.95 -35.16
CA LYS A 201 18.97 -41.23 -34.61
C LYS A 201 19.08 -41.01 -33.10
N VAL A 202 19.57 -42.00 -32.36
CA VAL A 202 19.84 -41.88 -30.92
C VAL A 202 20.88 -40.79 -30.67
N ASP A 203 21.98 -40.77 -31.42
CA ASP A 203 23.04 -39.77 -31.26
C ASP A 203 22.52 -38.35 -31.58
N GLU A 204 21.72 -38.19 -32.64
CA GLU A 204 21.05 -36.94 -32.98
C GLU A 204 20.12 -36.45 -31.85
N LEU A 205 19.32 -37.36 -31.29
CA LEU A 205 18.40 -37.04 -30.20
C LEU A 205 19.15 -36.68 -28.91
N LEU A 206 20.23 -37.40 -28.58
CA LEU A 206 21.07 -37.08 -27.43
C LEU A 206 21.72 -35.70 -27.57
N HIS A 207 22.19 -35.35 -28.77
CA HIS A 207 22.72 -34.01 -29.02
C HIS A 207 21.62 -32.94 -28.86
N ALA A 208 20.41 -33.19 -29.37
CA ALA A 208 19.30 -32.27 -29.24
C ALA A 208 18.87 -32.08 -27.78
N ILE A 209 18.80 -33.16 -26.99
CA ILE A 209 18.50 -33.11 -25.55
C ILE A 209 19.54 -32.26 -24.83
N LYS A 210 20.82 -32.48 -25.08
CA LYS A 210 21.90 -31.70 -24.44
C LYS A 210 21.87 -30.21 -24.82
N ALA A 211 21.46 -29.89 -26.05
CA ALA A 211 21.27 -28.51 -26.48
C ALA A 211 20.10 -27.85 -25.75
N LEU A 212 18.99 -28.57 -25.57
CA LEU A 212 17.82 -28.11 -24.79
C LEU A 212 18.17 -27.91 -23.32
N GLU A 213 18.87 -28.85 -22.68
CA GLU A 213 19.31 -28.71 -21.28
C GLU A 213 20.16 -27.44 -21.06
N ASN A 214 21.07 -27.14 -21.99
CA ASN A 214 21.86 -25.91 -21.94
C ASN A 214 21.02 -24.65 -22.14
N HIS A 215 20.01 -24.71 -23.02
CA HIS A 215 19.06 -23.62 -23.23
C HIS A 215 18.24 -23.36 -21.95
N ASP A 216 17.70 -24.42 -21.34
CA ASP A 216 16.93 -24.35 -20.09
C ASP A 216 17.77 -23.75 -18.95
N LEU A 217 19.05 -24.13 -18.82
CA LEU A 217 19.95 -23.52 -17.83
C LEU A 217 20.14 -22.02 -18.06
N LYS A 218 20.26 -21.60 -19.34
CA LYS A 218 20.38 -20.19 -19.69
C LYS A 218 19.09 -19.42 -19.39
N ASP A 219 17.95 -19.97 -19.80
CA ASP A 219 16.63 -19.39 -19.55
C ASP A 219 16.36 -19.24 -18.05
N HIS A 220 16.73 -20.25 -17.24
CA HIS A 220 16.66 -20.16 -15.79
C HIS A 220 17.54 -19.04 -15.23
N GLY A 221 18.75 -18.86 -15.77
CA GLY A 221 19.63 -17.75 -15.41
C GLY A 221 19.04 -16.38 -15.74
N ASP A 222 18.50 -16.22 -16.95
CA ASP A 222 17.88 -14.96 -17.39
C ASP A 222 16.58 -14.67 -16.62
N MET A 223 15.79 -15.69 -16.32
CA MET A 223 14.57 -15.58 -15.49
C MET A 223 14.89 -15.16 -14.05
N ASN A 224 15.99 -15.65 -13.47
CA ASN A 224 16.43 -15.23 -12.14
C ASN A 224 16.86 -13.75 -12.12
N LYS A 225 17.61 -13.29 -13.12
CA LYS A 225 17.96 -11.87 -13.26
C LYS A 225 16.73 -10.98 -13.39
N LEU A 226 15.79 -11.37 -14.26
CA LEU A 226 14.52 -10.65 -14.41
C LEU A 226 13.73 -10.56 -13.10
N LYS A 227 13.75 -11.63 -12.29
CA LYS A 227 13.11 -11.64 -10.97
C LYS A 227 13.78 -10.68 -9.99
N GLU A 228 15.11 -10.59 -10.01
CA GLU A 228 15.89 -9.62 -9.23
C GLU A 228 15.57 -8.19 -9.67
N ASP A 229 15.59 -7.90 -10.97
CA ASP A 229 15.25 -6.59 -11.54
C ASP A 229 13.83 -6.14 -11.18
N ILE A 230 12.84 -7.06 -11.28
CA ILE A 230 11.45 -6.79 -10.87
C ILE A 230 11.39 -6.43 -9.38
N SER A 231 12.14 -7.13 -8.54
CA SER A 231 12.17 -6.88 -7.10
C SER A 231 12.78 -5.51 -6.78
N GLU A 232 13.84 -5.12 -7.49
CA GLU A 232 14.47 -3.82 -7.34
C GLU A 232 13.54 -2.69 -7.82
N LEU A 233 12.89 -2.85 -8.97
CA LEU A 233 11.91 -1.89 -9.49
C LEU A 233 10.73 -1.71 -8.53
N HIS A 234 10.23 -2.79 -7.93
CA HIS A 234 9.18 -2.72 -6.92
C HIS A 234 9.64 -1.89 -5.72
N ARG A 235 10.85 -2.15 -5.21
CA ARG A 235 11.41 -1.37 -4.09
C ARG A 235 11.55 0.13 -4.44
N LYS A 236 12.03 0.45 -5.65
CA LYS A 236 12.12 1.84 -6.14
C LYS A 236 10.75 2.50 -6.21
N ASN A 237 9.74 1.82 -6.74
CA ASN A 237 8.37 2.34 -6.78
C ASN A 237 7.79 2.61 -5.39
N MET A 238 8.05 1.72 -4.42
CA MET A 238 7.61 1.92 -3.04
C MET A 238 8.23 3.18 -2.42
N ILE A 239 9.54 3.38 -2.59
CA ILE A 239 10.25 4.58 -2.11
C ILE A 239 9.73 5.85 -2.79
N LEU A 240 9.50 5.80 -4.10
CA LEU A 240 8.95 6.95 -4.84
C LEU A 240 7.55 7.30 -4.37
N ASN A 241 6.71 6.30 -4.10
CA ASN A 241 5.35 6.52 -3.61
C ASN A 241 5.34 7.12 -2.19
N GLU A 242 6.26 6.70 -1.32
CA GLU A 242 6.46 7.29 0.00
C GLU A 242 6.89 8.77 -0.11
N LYS A 243 7.88 9.07 -0.97
CA LYS A 243 8.31 10.44 -1.24
C LYS A 243 7.17 11.31 -1.78
N LEU A 244 6.36 10.78 -2.70
CA LEU A 244 5.20 11.47 -3.24
C LEU A 244 4.17 11.78 -2.16
N THR A 245 3.89 10.80 -1.29
CA THR A 245 2.96 10.96 -0.17
C THR A 245 3.44 12.06 0.79
N ASN A 246 4.73 12.05 1.15
CA ASN A 246 5.33 13.07 2.01
C ASN A 246 5.28 14.45 1.38
N ALA A 247 5.58 14.58 0.08
CA ALA A 247 5.49 15.84 -0.65
C ALA A 247 4.03 16.37 -0.70
N GLN A 248 3.04 15.50 -0.81
CA GLN A 248 1.62 15.89 -0.77
C GLN A 248 1.19 16.38 0.62
N ILE A 249 1.67 15.72 1.69
CA ILE A 249 1.43 16.17 3.07
C ILE A 249 2.02 17.58 3.26
N GLU A 250 3.26 17.77 2.82
CA GLU A 250 3.96 19.05 2.95
C GLU A 250 3.27 20.16 2.14
N LYS A 251 2.81 19.85 0.93
CA LYS A 251 1.99 20.77 0.12
C LYS A 251 0.73 21.21 0.88
N LYS A 252 -0.03 20.27 1.46
CA LYS A 252 -1.24 20.60 2.24
C LYS A 252 -0.91 21.48 3.45
N ARG A 253 0.22 21.23 4.10
CA ARG A 253 0.72 22.03 5.22
C ARG A 253 1.00 23.47 4.77
N LEU A 254 1.73 23.64 3.67
CA LEU A 254 2.05 24.95 3.08
C LEU A 254 0.79 25.69 2.61
N ASP A 255 -0.15 25.00 1.96
CA ASP A 255 -1.43 25.59 1.52
C ASP A 255 -2.22 26.15 2.73
N SER A 256 -2.22 25.43 3.85
CA SER A 256 -2.85 25.87 5.10
C SER A 256 -2.16 27.12 5.67
N GLN A 257 -0.81 27.15 5.66
CA GLN A 257 -0.05 28.32 6.10
C GLN A 257 -0.32 29.56 5.22
N ILE A 258 -0.37 29.37 3.89
CA ILE A 258 -0.70 30.44 2.95
C ILE A 258 -2.09 31.01 3.24
N LYS A 259 -3.07 30.15 3.53
CA LYS A 259 -4.42 30.58 3.88
C LYS A 259 -4.42 31.46 5.15
N THR A 260 -3.76 31.02 6.21
CA THR A 260 -3.66 31.80 7.46
C THR A 260 -2.95 33.14 7.25
N LEU A 261 -1.86 33.16 6.47
CA LEU A 261 -1.16 34.41 6.16
C LEU A 261 -2.04 35.39 5.36
N ARG A 262 -2.84 34.89 4.40
CA ARG A 262 -3.80 35.72 3.66
C ARG A 262 -4.86 36.33 4.57
N GLU A 263 -5.37 35.57 5.53
CA GLU A 263 -6.33 36.07 6.53
C GLU A 263 -5.70 37.16 7.41
N GLN A 264 -4.45 36.97 7.85
CA GLN A 264 -3.71 37.99 8.61
C GLN A 264 -3.49 39.27 7.82
N VAL A 265 -3.10 39.16 6.54
CA VAL A 265 -2.93 40.32 5.65
C VAL A 265 -4.26 41.08 5.49
N ALA A 266 -5.37 40.38 5.27
CA ALA A 266 -6.68 41.02 5.15
C ALA A 266 -7.09 41.77 6.44
N ALA A 267 -6.80 41.19 7.61
CA ALA A 267 -7.07 41.84 8.90
C ALA A 267 -6.21 43.10 9.09
N LEU A 268 -4.91 43.04 8.77
CA LEU A 268 -4.01 44.19 8.83
C LEU A 268 -4.43 45.30 7.87
N GLU A 269 -4.84 44.93 6.66
CA GLU A 269 -5.32 45.88 5.65
C GLU A 269 -6.59 46.60 6.12
N SER A 270 -7.53 45.87 6.73
CA SER A 270 -8.73 46.46 7.33
C SER A 270 -8.39 47.44 8.46
N LYS A 271 -7.42 47.09 9.32
CA LYS A 271 -6.93 47.98 10.38
C LYS A 271 -6.26 49.24 9.83
N ARG A 272 -5.47 49.11 8.75
CA ARG A 272 -4.85 50.24 8.05
C ARG A 272 -5.90 51.24 7.56
N VAL A 273 -6.95 50.76 6.91
CA VAL A 273 -8.05 51.59 6.42
C VAL A 273 -8.78 52.30 7.56
N ALA A 274 -9.08 51.58 8.66
CA ALA A 274 -9.73 52.18 9.83
C ALA A 274 -8.89 53.33 10.43
N LEU A 275 -7.60 53.09 10.66
CA LEU A 275 -6.68 54.11 11.18
C LEU A 275 -6.54 55.31 10.23
N GLN A 276 -6.54 55.07 8.91
CA GLN A 276 -6.49 56.15 7.93
C GLN A 276 -7.74 57.05 7.99
N ASN A 277 -8.93 56.46 8.18
CA ASN A 277 -10.17 57.21 8.33
C ASN A 277 -10.20 58.03 9.63
N GLU A 278 -9.72 57.44 10.73
CA GLU A 278 -9.60 58.13 12.01
C GLU A 278 -8.63 59.32 11.92
N LEU A 279 -7.47 59.12 11.28
CA LEU A 279 -6.50 60.19 11.02
C LEU A 279 -7.12 61.33 10.19
N ASN A 280 -7.89 61.01 9.15
CA ASN A 280 -8.58 62.01 8.34
C ASN A 280 -9.60 62.80 9.17
N THR A 281 -10.34 62.13 10.05
CA THR A 281 -11.31 62.76 10.96
C THR A 281 -10.62 63.71 11.93
N GLN A 282 -9.52 63.26 12.56
CA GLN A 282 -8.73 64.11 13.46
C GLN A 282 -8.11 65.31 12.74
N LYS A 283 -7.67 65.16 11.49
CA LYS A 283 -7.20 66.27 10.66
C LYS A 283 -8.30 67.30 10.43
N ALA A 284 -9.52 66.87 10.10
CA ALA A 284 -10.66 67.76 9.91
C ALA A 284 -11.03 68.51 11.21
N GLN A 285 -11.06 67.81 12.35
CA GLN A 285 -11.29 68.42 13.66
C GLN A 285 -10.23 69.48 13.99
N ASN A 286 -8.95 69.20 13.73
CA ASN A 286 -7.87 70.17 13.93
C ASN A 286 -8.03 71.43 13.07
N VAL A 287 -8.49 71.29 11.82
CA VAL A 287 -8.79 72.45 10.96
C VAL A 287 -9.93 73.28 11.56
N SER A 288 -11.00 72.63 12.03
CA SER A 288 -12.11 73.31 12.71
C SER A 288 -11.66 74.05 13.97
N LEU A 289 -10.92 73.38 14.87
CA LEU A 289 -10.40 73.99 16.09
C LEU A 289 -9.47 75.18 15.79
N ARG A 290 -8.61 75.08 14.77
CA ARG A 290 -7.77 76.21 14.33
C ARG A 290 -8.62 77.40 13.89
N SER A 291 -9.70 77.17 13.15
CA SER A 291 -10.62 78.23 12.72
C SER A 291 -11.36 78.89 13.89
N GLU A 292 -11.74 78.09 14.89
CA GLU A 292 -12.38 78.57 16.10
C GLU A 292 -11.43 79.41 16.96
N VAL A 293 -10.17 78.95 17.12
CA VAL A 293 -9.11 79.71 17.80
C VAL A 293 -8.87 81.05 17.13
N LEU A 294 -8.83 81.11 15.79
CA LEU A 294 -8.71 82.38 15.05
C LEU A 294 -9.90 83.30 15.31
N THR A 295 -11.12 82.75 15.32
CA THR A 295 -12.34 83.50 15.61
C THR A 295 -12.33 84.07 17.03
N LEU A 296 -11.95 83.26 18.02
CA LEU A 296 -11.83 83.67 19.41
C LEU A 296 -10.75 84.75 19.59
N LYS A 297 -9.60 84.62 18.92
CA LYS A 297 -8.57 85.68 18.90
C LYS A 297 -9.10 87.00 18.37
N ARG A 298 -9.88 86.98 17.28
CA ARG A 298 -10.53 88.18 16.74
C ARG A 298 -11.49 88.81 17.75
N LYS A 299 -12.39 88.01 18.34
CA LYS A 299 -13.33 88.50 19.37
C LYS A 299 -12.61 89.08 20.59
N LEU A 300 -11.50 88.46 21.00
CA LEU A 300 -10.68 88.96 22.10
C LEU A 300 -10.07 90.33 21.76
N SER A 301 -9.52 90.50 20.55
CA SER A 301 -9.02 91.79 20.07
C SER A 301 -10.11 92.87 20.08
N GLU A 302 -11.29 92.55 19.53
CA GLU A 302 -12.45 93.46 19.51
C GLU A 302 -12.88 93.87 20.93
N SER A 303 -12.85 92.93 21.88
CA SER A 303 -13.14 93.20 23.29
C SER A 303 -12.09 94.12 23.93
N TYR A 304 -10.80 93.90 23.65
CA TYR A 304 -9.74 94.79 24.11
C TYR A 304 -9.90 96.21 23.56
N ASP A 305 -10.22 96.35 22.27
CA ASP A 305 -10.47 97.65 21.65
C ASP A 305 -11.68 98.34 22.28
N ALA A 306 -12.79 97.61 22.48
CA ALA A 306 -13.98 98.11 23.14
C ALA A 306 -13.71 98.55 24.58
N ASN A 307 -12.94 97.77 25.34
CA ASN A 307 -12.53 98.13 26.70
C ASN A 307 -11.65 99.39 26.70
N GLY A 308 -10.71 99.51 25.74
CA GLY A 308 -9.92 100.72 25.57
C GLY A 308 -10.78 101.96 25.24
N GLN A 309 -11.82 101.81 24.44
CA GLN A 309 -12.79 102.88 24.18
C GLN A 309 -13.59 103.25 25.44
N LEU A 310 -14.06 102.26 26.22
CA LEU A 310 -14.76 102.48 27.47
C LEU A 310 -13.88 103.21 28.49
N GLN A 311 -12.61 102.81 28.63
CA GLN A 311 -11.66 103.51 29.49
C GLN A 311 -11.47 104.97 29.09
N LYS A 312 -11.37 105.27 27.78
CA LYS A 312 -11.33 106.66 27.29
C LYS A 312 -12.60 107.44 27.63
N LYS A 313 -13.77 106.84 27.42
CA LYS A 313 -15.06 107.45 27.79
C LYS A 313 -15.16 107.70 29.30
N PHE A 314 -14.73 106.74 30.11
CA PHE A 314 -14.70 106.85 31.56
C PHE A 314 -13.78 108.00 32.01
N ALA A 315 -12.56 108.09 31.46
CA ALA A 315 -11.63 109.18 31.74
C ALA A 315 -12.18 110.55 31.32
N ALA A 316 -12.86 110.64 30.18
CA ALA A 316 -13.54 111.86 29.75
C ALA A 316 -14.66 112.24 30.74
N SER A 317 -15.49 111.27 31.12
CA SER A 317 -16.56 111.49 32.09
C SER A 317 -16.05 111.87 33.49
N GLU A 318 -14.95 111.29 33.95
CA GLU A 318 -14.27 111.71 35.18
C GLU A 318 -13.74 113.15 35.09
N SER A 319 -13.17 113.53 33.93
CA SER A 319 -12.71 114.90 33.69
C SER A 319 -13.88 115.88 33.72
N GLU A 320 -14.98 115.56 33.04
CA GLU A 320 -16.21 116.36 33.08
C GLU A 320 -16.79 116.45 34.50
N LEU A 321 -16.74 115.37 35.28
CA LEU A 321 -17.15 115.36 36.69
C LEU A 321 -16.26 116.27 37.54
N ARG A 322 -14.94 116.26 37.32
CA ARG A 322 -14.00 117.17 38.00
C ARG A 322 -14.29 118.63 37.65
N ASP A 323 -14.51 118.92 36.37
CA ASP A 323 -14.83 120.27 35.89
C ASP A 323 -16.15 120.76 36.46
N THR A 324 -17.20 119.93 36.45
CA THR A 324 -18.50 120.26 37.05
C THR A 324 -18.40 120.44 38.56
N LYS A 325 -17.61 119.61 39.26
CA LYS A 325 -17.33 119.78 40.68
C LYS A 325 -16.60 121.10 40.97
N ALA A 326 -15.60 121.46 40.17
CA ALA A 326 -14.88 122.73 40.31
C ALA A 326 -15.80 123.95 40.05
N LYS A 327 -16.66 123.86 39.02
CA LYS A 327 -17.70 124.87 38.75
C LYS A 327 -18.68 124.98 39.92
N LEU A 328 -19.12 123.86 40.48
CA LEU A 328 -20.00 123.83 41.66
C LEU A 328 -19.31 124.47 42.88
N THR A 329 -18.04 124.14 43.16
CA THR A 329 -17.27 124.78 44.24
C THR A 329 -17.17 126.29 44.05
N THR A 330 -16.91 126.74 42.82
CA THR A 330 -16.86 128.17 42.49
C THR A 330 -18.22 128.84 42.68
N ALA A 331 -19.30 128.19 42.25
CA ALA A 331 -20.67 128.68 42.46
C ALA A 331 -21.02 128.75 43.95
N LEU A 332 -20.61 127.75 44.74
CA LEU A 332 -20.82 127.72 46.19
C LEU A 332 -20.06 128.85 46.88
N GLN A 333 -18.80 129.11 46.50
CA GLN A 333 -18.03 130.24 47.00
C GLN A 333 -18.69 131.59 46.66
N ARG A 334 -19.23 131.73 45.44
CA ARG A 334 -19.99 132.94 45.05
C ARG A 334 -21.27 133.08 45.85
N ALA A 335 -22.01 131.99 46.09
CA ALA A 335 -23.21 132.00 46.90
C ALA A 335 -22.90 132.41 48.36
N ASN A 336 -21.86 131.83 48.97
CA ASN A 336 -21.40 132.20 50.30
C ASN A 336 -20.96 133.67 50.38
N LYS A 337 -20.28 134.18 49.34
CA LYS A 337 -19.93 135.59 49.26
C LYS A 337 -21.17 136.48 49.13
N ALA A 338 -22.12 136.10 48.27
CA ALA A 338 -23.38 136.81 48.15
C ALA A 338 -24.18 136.80 49.46
N GLU A 339 -24.12 135.71 50.24
CA GLU A 339 -24.72 135.61 51.57
C GLU A 339 -24.03 136.54 52.58
N GLN A 340 -22.69 136.62 52.57
CA GLN A 340 -21.95 137.60 53.38
C GLN A 340 -22.30 139.04 52.98
N ASP A 341 -22.29 139.35 51.68
CA ASP A 341 -22.63 140.67 51.16
C ASP A 341 -24.07 141.05 51.53
N LEU A 342 -25.01 140.09 51.47
CA LEU A 342 -26.40 140.27 51.91
C LEU A 342 -26.46 140.55 53.41
N LYS A 343 -25.69 139.83 54.24
CA LYS A 343 -25.62 140.07 55.69
C LYS A 343 -25.10 141.48 55.99
N THR A 344 -24.01 141.91 55.35
CA THR A 344 -23.47 143.27 55.51
C THR A 344 -24.46 144.33 55.06
N THR A 345 -25.15 144.13 53.93
CA THR A 345 -26.18 145.05 53.45
C THR A 345 -27.37 145.13 54.41
N THR A 346 -27.73 144.00 55.04
CA THR A 346 -28.79 143.91 56.05
C THR A 346 -28.39 144.68 57.31
N GLU A 347 -27.15 144.53 57.77
CA GLU A 347 -26.59 145.29 58.90
C GLU A 347 -26.55 146.80 58.61
N GLN A 348 -26.13 147.20 57.41
CA GLN A 348 -26.13 148.60 56.96
C GLN A 348 -27.55 149.19 56.92
N ARG A 349 -28.52 148.44 56.38
CA ARG A 349 -29.94 148.83 56.37
C ARG A 349 -30.45 149.05 57.80
N ASP A 350 -30.14 148.16 58.73
CA ASP A 350 -30.59 148.26 60.12
C ASP A 350 -29.95 149.45 60.84
N GLN A 351 -28.68 149.74 60.54
CA GLN A 351 -28.01 150.93 61.02
C GLN A 351 -28.66 152.22 60.48
N TRP A 352 -28.91 152.29 59.17
CA TRP A 352 -29.61 153.42 58.54
C TRP A 352 -31.01 153.64 59.11
N LYS A 353 -31.73 152.56 59.41
CA LYS A 353 -33.06 152.62 60.05
C LYS A 353 -32.99 153.22 61.46
N LYS A 354 -31.91 152.94 62.19
CA LYS A 354 -31.65 153.51 63.52
C LYS A 354 -31.35 155.01 63.44
N ASP A 355 -30.53 155.41 62.48
CA ASP A 355 -30.16 156.81 62.26
C ASP A 355 -31.34 157.65 61.77
N PHE A 356 -32.21 157.08 60.92
CA PHE A 356 -33.45 157.71 60.48
C PHE A 356 -34.39 158.01 61.66
N ASN A 357 -34.61 157.05 62.56
CA ASN A 357 -35.46 157.22 63.73
C ASN A 357 -34.94 158.29 64.71
N ASN A 358 -33.61 158.42 64.86
CA ASN A 358 -33.01 159.48 65.68
C ASN A 358 -33.23 160.87 65.08
N THR A 359 -33.22 160.97 63.74
CA THR A 359 -33.35 162.24 63.03
C THR A 359 -34.80 162.73 63.01
N ASP A 360 -35.77 161.82 62.87
CA ASP A 360 -37.21 162.13 62.96
C ASP A 360 -37.59 162.67 64.36
N GLY A 361 -37.02 162.08 65.42
CA GLY A 361 -37.19 162.57 66.79
C GLY A 361 -36.69 164.00 67.02
N PHE A 362 -35.64 164.42 66.30
CA PHE A 362 -35.11 165.79 66.35
C PHE A 362 -36.02 166.79 65.63
N TYR A 363 -36.58 166.41 64.48
CA TYR A 363 -37.43 167.27 63.66
C TYR A 363 -38.76 167.63 64.35
N GLN A 364 -39.38 166.67 65.02
CA GLN A 364 -40.64 166.91 65.76
C GLN A 364 -40.45 167.88 66.94
N LYS A 365 -39.27 167.87 67.57
CA LYS A 365 -38.96 168.71 68.73
C LYS A 365 -38.77 170.18 68.35
N GLU A 366 -38.18 170.47 67.20
CA GLU A 366 -38.01 171.84 66.70
C GLU A 366 -39.31 172.44 66.15
N LYS A 367 -40.14 171.62 65.49
CA LYS A 367 -41.46 172.06 65.02
C LYS A 367 -42.33 172.65 66.14
N LEU A 368 -42.30 172.03 67.33
CA LEU A 368 -43.07 172.48 68.50
C LEU A 368 -42.56 173.81 69.08
N LYS A 369 -41.24 174.06 69.02
CA LYS A 369 -40.63 175.32 69.49
C LYS A 369 -40.95 176.50 68.58
N SER A 370 -40.90 176.29 67.26
CA SER A 370 -41.22 177.32 66.28
C SER A 370 -42.68 177.81 66.39
N GLN A 371 -43.61 176.91 66.73
CA GLN A 371 -45.03 177.24 66.89
C GLN A 371 -45.30 178.12 68.11
N LYS A 372 -44.51 177.95 69.18
CA LYS A 372 -44.65 178.73 70.40
C LYS A 372 -44.17 180.17 70.22
N LEU A 373 -43.05 180.36 69.51
CA LEU A 373 -42.51 181.70 69.22
C LEU A 373 -43.42 182.56 68.34
N HIS A 374 -44.19 181.93 67.43
CA HIS A 374 -45.07 182.65 66.51
C HIS A 374 -46.26 183.30 67.24
N ASN A 375 -46.83 182.60 68.23
CA ASN A 375 -47.96 183.11 69.01
C ASN A 375 -47.58 184.26 69.96
N ASP A 376 -46.35 184.23 70.50
CA ASP A 376 -45.86 185.28 71.39
C ASP A 376 -45.62 186.61 70.64
N TYR A 377 -45.28 186.54 69.34
CA TYR A 377 -45.04 187.72 68.50
C TYR A 377 -46.34 188.44 68.09
N GLU A 378 -47.39 187.69 67.73
CA GLU A 378 -48.70 188.27 67.34
C GLU A 378 -49.35 189.06 68.48
N THR A 379 -49.23 188.57 69.71
CA THR A 379 -49.85 189.20 70.89
C THR A 379 -49.24 190.57 71.20
N ALA A 380 -47.92 190.72 71.02
CA ALA A 380 -47.21 191.97 71.27
C ALA A 380 -47.48 193.03 70.19
N TYR A 381 -47.74 192.62 68.94
CA TYR A 381 -47.97 193.53 67.82
C TYR A 381 -49.28 194.33 67.99
N HIS A 382 -50.36 193.67 68.38
CA HIS A 382 -51.67 194.33 68.57
C HIS A 382 -51.73 195.28 69.77
N GLN A 383 -50.90 195.07 70.80
CA GLN A 383 -50.86 195.95 71.98
C GLN A 383 -50.23 197.32 71.68
N VAL A 384 -49.25 197.38 70.78
CA VAL A 384 -48.57 198.63 70.41
C VAL A 384 -49.49 199.51 69.54
N GLU A 385 -50.28 198.89 68.66
CA GLU A 385 -51.21 199.57 67.76
C GLU A 385 -52.34 200.29 68.51
N ASP A 386 -52.93 199.65 69.52
CA ASP A 386 -53.99 200.25 70.37
C ASP A 386 -53.47 201.43 71.21
N TYR A 387 -52.22 201.38 71.67
CA TYR A 387 -51.59 202.46 72.42
C TYR A 387 -51.38 203.69 71.55
N GLN A 388 -50.96 203.49 70.30
CA GLN A 388 -50.72 204.57 69.35
C GLN A 388 -52.00 205.33 68.97
N ASN A 389 -53.08 204.60 68.69
CA ASN A 389 -54.38 205.19 68.35
C ASN A 389 -54.96 206.05 69.50
N THR A 390 -54.75 205.63 70.75
CA THR A 390 -55.27 206.33 71.92
C THR A 390 -54.50 207.63 72.21
N VAL A 391 -53.19 207.67 71.93
CA VAL A 391 -52.36 208.88 72.04
C VAL A 391 -52.74 209.93 70.99
N GLU A 392 -53.04 209.52 69.77
CA GLU A 392 -53.49 210.44 68.71
C GLU A 392 -54.83 211.09 69.05
N GLU A 393 -55.75 210.33 69.66
CA GLU A 393 -57.06 210.84 70.08
C GLU A 393 -56.94 211.87 71.22
N TRP A 394 -55.99 211.70 72.16
CA TRP A 394 -55.69 212.68 73.21
C TRP A 394 -55.09 213.98 72.65
N GLN A 395 -54.14 213.89 71.71
CA GLN A 395 -53.50 215.06 71.10
C GLN A 395 -54.47 215.92 70.28
N ARG A 396 -55.55 215.32 69.77
CA ARG A 396 -56.63 216.03 69.07
C ARG A 396 -57.50 216.83 70.03
N VAL A 397 -57.79 216.30 71.22
CA VAL A 397 -58.64 216.97 72.22
C VAL A 397 -57.89 218.11 72.94
N ALA A 398 -56.59 217.97 73.19
CA ALA A 398 -55.80 218.98 73.89
C ALA A 398 -55.65 220.34 73.15
N ARG A 399 -55.95 220.40 71.84
CA ARG A 399 -55.80 221.64 71.04
C ARG A 399 -57.05 222.54 71.05
N ASN A 400 -58.19 222.09 71.55
CA ASN A 400 -59.44 222.83 71.42
C ASN A 400 -59.73 223.66 72.69
N LYS A 401 -59.73 225.00 72.58
CA LYS A 401 -59.80 225.94 73.73
C LYS A 401 -61.19 226.09 74.38
N ASN A 402 -62.14 225.20 74.10
CA ASN A 402 -63.44 225.13 74.78
C ASN A 402 -63.65 223.71 75.31
N ILE A 403 -63.01 223.40 76.43
CA ILE A 403 -63.05 222.06 77.02
C ILE A 403 -64.19 222.00 78.04
N LYS A 404 -65.07 221.01 77.92
CA LYS A 404 -66.03 220.63 78.97
C LYS A 404 -65.59 219.30 79.60
N GLY A 405 -65.65 219.23 80.93
CA GLY A 405 -65.11 218.14 81.76
C GLY A 405 -65.45 216.67 81.41
N PRO A 406 -66.60 216.30 80.79
CA PRO A 406 -66.92 214.90 80.53
C PRO A 406 -66.04 214.21 79.45
N GLU A 407 -65.35 214.99 78.62
CA GLU A 407 -64.59 214.47 77.48
C GLU A 407 -63.18 213.98 77.86
N ILE A 408 -62.62 214.50 78.96
CA ILE A 408 -61.32 214.07 79.48
C ILE A 408 -61.44 212.73 80.23
N THR A 409 -62.55 212.52 80.95
CA THR A 409 -62.78 211.28 81.71
C THR A 409 -62.89 210.05 80.81
N LYS A 410 -63.49 210.21 79.62
CA LYS A 410 -63.62 209.13 78.62
C LYS A 410 -62.29 208.68 78.00
N ILE A 411 -61.31 209.58 77.92
CA ILE A 411 -59.98 209.24 77.40
C ILE A 411 -59.13 208.59 78.48
N ASP A 412 -59.28 209.01 79.73
CA ASP A 412 -58.60 208.41 80.88
C ASP A 412 -59.08 206.96 81.15
N ASP A 413 -60.38 206.69 81.00
CA ASP A 413 -60.95 205.34 81.10
C ASP A 413 -60.37 204.38 80.02
N LYS A 414 -60.17 204.87 78.79
CA LYS A 414 -59.55 204.10 77.69
C LYS A 414 -58.07 203.76 77.98
N PHE A 415 -57.31 204.69 78.57
CA PHE A 415 -55.92 204.41 78.94
C PHE A 415 -55.83 203.37 80.08
N MET A 416 -56.78 203.36 81.01
CA MET A 416 -56.85 202.35 82.07
C MET A 416 -57.23 200.97 81.54
N GLU A 417 -58.11 200.87 80.54
CA GLU A 417 -58.48 199.60 79.93
C GLU A 417 -57.32 198.93 79.18
N ILE A 418 -56.50 199.72 78.47
CA ILE A 418 -55.29 199.24 77.79
C ILE A 418 -54.22 198.78 78.78
N ARG A 419 -54.11 199.43 79.94
CA ARG A 419 -53.11 199.09 80.97
C ARG A 419 -53.42 197.77 81.70
N ASN A 420 -54.68 197.34 81.74
CA ASN A 420 -55.12 196.11 82.42
C ASN A 420 -55.10 194.85 81.52
N ARG A 421 -54.62 194.94 80.27
CA ARG A 421 -54.51 193.81 79.31
C ARG A 421 -53.09 193.20 79.23
N VAL A 422 -52.21 193.54 80.18
CA VAL A 422 -50.98 192.79 80.51
C VAL A 422 -51.34 191.67 81.46
#